data_AF-A0A7Y5GMH9-F1
#
_entry.id   AF-A0A7Y5GMH9-F1
#
_cell.length_a   1.000
_cell.length_b   1.000
_cell.length_c   1.000
_cell.angle_alpha   90.00
_cell.angle_beta   90.00
_cell.angle_gamma   90.00
#
_symmetry.space_group_name_H-M   'P 1'
#
loop_
_entity.id
_entity.type
_entity.pdbx_description
1 polymer ?
#
loop_
_entity_poly.entity_id
_entity_poly.type
_entity_poly.pdbx_seq_one_letter_code
_entity_poly.pdbx_strand_id
1 'polypeptide(L)' 'MAEKKKFLLRIDADLYNMLEKWSSAELRSINSQIEYLLKDALVKSGRFKKAQASGQESEGNGSDAPETEAD' A
#
# COMPACT_ATOMS: atom_id res chain seq x y z
N MET A 1 -3.71 13.11 7.64
CA MET A 1 -3.60 11.65 7.41
C MET A 1 -2.59 11.47 6.31
N ALA A 2 -1.53 10.68 6.51
CA ALA A 2 -0.56 10.42 5.45
C ALA A 2 -1.27 9.83 4.22
N GLU A 3 -0.95 10.34 3.04
CA GLU A 3 -1.59 9.94 1.81
C GLU A 3 -1.25 8.47 1.51
N LYS A 4 -2.27 7.63 1.32
CA LYS A 4 -2.06 6.22 0.98
C LYS A 4 -1.86 6.09 -0.53
N LYS A 5 -0.68 5.63 -0.94
CA LYS A 5 -0.40 5.31 -2.34
C LYS A 5 -1.36 4.22 -2.85
N LYS A 6 -2.15 4.54 -3.87
CA LYS A 6 -3.04 3.59 -4.56
C LYS A 6 -2.25 2.86 -5.65
N PHE A 7 -2.33 1.54 -5.66
CA PHE A 7 -1.70 0.73 -6.71
C PHE A 7 -2.59 -0.48 -7.03
N LEU A 8 -2.56 -0.94 -8.28
CA LEU A 8 -3.25 -2.16 -8.70
C LEU A 8 -2.42 -3.37 -8.28
N LEU A 9 -2.91 -4.12 -7.30
CA LEU A 9 -2.30 -5.36 -6.85
C LEU A 9 -2.81 -6.52 -7.72
N ARG A 10 -1.89 -7.26 -8.34
CA ARG A 10 -2.21 -8.55 -8.95
C ARG A 10 -2.11 -9.63 -7.87
N ILE A 11 -3.20 -10.31 -7.60
CA ILE A 11 -3.31 -11.35 -6.59
C ILE A 11 -4.09 -12.53 -7.16
N ASP A 12 -3.74 -13.74 -6.73
CA ASP A 12 -4.52 -14.92 -7.03
C ASP A 12 -5.93 -14.83 -6.42
N ALA A 13 -6.94 -15.33 -7.14
CA ALA A 13 -8.35 -15.19 -6.75
C ALA A 13 -8.68 -16.02 -5.51
N ASP A 14 -8.14 -17.23 -5.39
CA ASP A 14 -8.39 -18.09 -4.24
C ASP A 14 -7.73 -17.50 -2.98
N LEU A 15 -6.52 -16.97 -3.12
CA LEU A 15 -5.85 -16.25 -2.05
C LEU A 15 -6.67 -15.03 -1.59
N TYR A 16 -7.22 -14.24 -2.52
CA TYR A 16 -8.07 -13.10 -2.18
C TYR A 16 -9.30 -13.54 -1.37
N ASN A 17 -9.98 -14.59 -1.80
CA ASN A 17 -11.16 -15.12 -1.12
C ASN A 17 -10.84 -15.60 0.32
N MET A 18 -9.66 -16.20 0.53
CA MET A 18 -9.21 -16.60 1.86
C MET A 18 -8.92 -15.39 2.75
N LEU A 19 -8.28 -14.35 2.20
CA LEU A 19 -8.01 -13.10 2.92
C LEU A 19 -9.31 -12.36 3.28
N GLU A 20 -10.30 -12.36 2.39
CA GLU A 20 -11.60 -11.74 2.64
C GLU A 20 -12.32 -12.40 3.81
N LYS A 21 -12.39 -13.73 3.83
CA LYS A 21 -12.98 -14.51 4.94
C LYS A 21 -12.28 -14.24 6.25
N TRP A 22 -10.94 -14.20 6.25
CA TRP A 22 -10.17 -13.89 7.45
C TRP A 22 -10.42 -12.45 7.93
N SER A 23 -10.42 -11.48 7.02
CA SER A 23 -10.69 -10.08 7.37
C SER A 23 -12.09 -9.90 7.97
N SER A 24 -13.08 -10.62 7.43
CA SER A 24 -14.45 -10.62 7.95
C SER A 24 -14.53 -11.18 9.36
N ALA A 25 -13.79 -12.25 9.66
CA ALA A 25 -13.74 -12.85 11.00
C ALA A 25 -13.12 -11.89 12.04
N GLU A 26 -12.21 -11.01 11.62
CA GLU A 26 -11.58 -10.00 12.48
C GLU A 26 -12.30 -8.63 12.45
N LEU A 27 -13.49 -8.54 11.82
CA LEU A 27 -14.26 -7.30 11.64
C LEU A 27 -13.41 -6.17 11.02
N ARG A 28 -12.54 -6.53 10.07
CA ARG A 28 -11.61 -5.62 9.41
C ARG A 28 -11.93 -5.56 7.91
N SER A 29 -11.68 -4.40 7.29
CA SER A 29 -11.67 -4.33 5.83
C SER A 29 -10.50 -5.13 5.24
N ILE A 30 -10.70 -5.68 4.04
CA ILE A 30 -9.67 -6.43 3.33
C ILE A 30 -8.39 -5.61 3.10
N ASN A 31 -8.52 -4.33 2.76
CA ASN A 31 -7.37 -3.43 2.56
C ASN A 31 -6.56 -3.27 3.86
N SER A 32 -7.24 -3.10 4.99
CA SER A 32 -6.57 -3.00 6.28
C SER A 32 -5.96 -4.34 6.72
N GLN A 33 -6.51 -5.47 6.29
CA GLN A 33 -5.93 -6.80 6.56
C GLN A 33 -4.66 -7.01 5.74
N ILE A 34 -4.70 -6.71 4.45
CA ILE A 34 -3.52 -6.77 3.57
C ILE A 34 -2.41 -5.86 4.10
N GLU A 35 -2.73 -4.62 4.49
CA GLU A 35 -1.75 -3.69 5.06
C GLU A 35 -1.09 -4.24 6.34
N TYR A 36 -1.88 -4.84 7.23
CA TYR A 36 -1.38 -5.44 8.46
C TYR A 36 -0.42 -6.60 8.17
N LEU A 37 -0.80 -7.52 7.28
CA LEU A 37 0.02 -8.68 6.92
C LEU A 37 1.33 -8.29 6.27
N LEU A 38 1.31 -7.31 5.37
CA LEU A 38 2.52 -6.80 4.72
C LEU A 38 3.46 -6.13 5.74
N LYS A 39 2.92 -5.32 6.65
CA LYS A 39 3.72 -4.72 7.74
C LYS A 39 4.34 -5.78 8.63
N ASP A 40 3.55 -6.75 9.08
CA ASP A 40 4.01 -7.84 9.92
C ASP A 40 5.11 -8.67 9.22
N ALA A 41 4.92 -9.01 7.94
CA ALA A 41 5.94 -9.69 7.13
C ALA A 41 7.24 -8.88 7.00
N LEU A 42 7.15 -7.56 6.80
CA LEU A 42 8.32 -6.68 6.74
C LEU A 42 9.05 -6.58 8.09
N VAL A 43 8.31 -6.58 9.21
CA VAL A 43 8.89 -6.57 10.56
C VAL A 43 9.57 -7.89 10.86
N LYS A 44 8.89 -9.02 10.65
CA LYS A 44 9.43 -10.39 10.83
C LYS A 44 10.66 -10.63 9.96
N SER A 45 10.69 -10.07 8.77
CA SER A 45 11.82 -10.18 7.85
C SER A 45 12.96 -9.20 8.13
N GLY A 46 12.83 -8.33 9.15
CA GLY A 46 13.82 -7.31 9.54
C GLY A 46 13.93 -6.13 8.57
N ARG A 47 13.11 -6.09 7.51
CA ARG A 47 13.20 -5.09 6.42
C ARG A 47 12.47 -3.79 6.73
N PHE A 48 11.54 -3.78 7.68
CA PHE A 48 10.75 -2.60 8.02
C PHE A 48 11.59 -1.45 8.58
N LYS A 49 12.56 -1.74 9.47
CA LYS A 49 13.44 -0.72 10.06
C LYS A 49 14.44 -0.14 9.06
N LYS A 50 14.91 -0.97 8.10
CA LYS A 50 15.81 -0.52 7.03
C LYS A 50 15.12 0.47 6.10
N ALA A 51 13.83 0.27 5.82
CA ALA A 51 13.05 1.13 4.93
C ALA A 51 12.74 2.53 5.52
N GLN A 52 12.54 2.66 6.84
CA GLN A 52 12.32 3.97 7.46
C GLN A 52 13.58 4.84 7.50
N ALA A 53 14.77 4.23 7.63
CA ALA A 53 16.03 4.96 7.56
C ALA A 53 16.36 5.51 6.16
N SER A 54 15.74 4.94 5.10
CA SER A 54 15.99 5.32 3.71
C SER A 54 14.84 6.10 3.04
N GLY A 55 13.78 6.44 3.79
CA GLY A 55 12.49 6.88 3.23
C GLY A 55 12.10 8.34 3.44
N GLN A 56 12.99 9.20 3.98
CA GLN A 56 12.68 10.63 4.15
C GLN A 56 12.92 11.50 2.91
N GLU A 57 13.31 10.94 1.76
CA GLU A 57 13.58 11.68 0.52
C GLU A 57 12.72 11.16 -0.65
N SER A 58 11.40 11.37 -0.62
CA SER A 58 10.54 11.36 -1.83
C SER A 58 9.10 11.76 -1.49
N GLU A 59 8.91 12.97 -0.96
CA GLU A 59 7.65 13.70 -1.10
C GLU A 59 8.01 15.06 -1.71
N GLY A 60 8.07 15.11 -3.04
CA GLY A 60 8.45 16.31 -3.77
C GLY A 60 8.24 16.14 -5.27
N ASN A 61 7.15 16.73 -5.73
CA ASN A 61 6.91 17.21 -7.09
C ASN A 61 6.33 16.25 -8.14
N GLY A 62 5.07 16.52 -8.46
CA GLY A 62 4.35 16.00 -9.63
C GLY A 62 3.07 16.79 -9.90
N SER A 63 3.06 18.09 -9.57
CA SER A 63 2.04 19.04 -10.00
C SER A 63 2.68 19.99 -11.02
N ASP A 64 2.74 19.56 -12.27
CA ASP A 64 2.87 20.49 -13.40
C ASP A 64 2.34 19.78 -14.66
N ALA A 65 1.05 19.96 -14.95
CA ALA A 65 0.51 19.71 -16.27
C ALA A 65 0.41 21.08 -16.94
N PRO A 66 1.20 21.38 -17.99
CA PRO A 66 1.02 22.62 -18.70
C PRO A 66 -0.28 22.53 -19.51
N GLU A 67 -1.19 23.45 -19.23
CA GLU A 67 -2.20 23.87 -20.19
C GLU A 67 -1.46 24.24 -21.49
N THR A 68 -1.76 23.52 -22.57
CA THR A 68 -1.38 23.94 -23.92
C THR A 68 -2.66 24.11 -24.72
N GLU A 69 -3.14 25.35 -24.72
CA GLU A 69 -3.90 25.93 -25.82
C GLU A 69 -2.98 26.04 -27.05
N ALA A 70 -3.45 25.57 -28.22
CA ALA A 70 -3.20 26.11 -29.58
C ALA A 70 -3.44 25.01 -30.66
N ASP A 71 -4.64 24.97 -31.25
CA ASP A 71 -4.98 25.38 -32.64
C ASP A 71 -6.45 25.04 -32.93
#